data_AF-A0A3N2N4N2-F1
#
_entry.id   AF-A0A3N2N4N2-F1
#
_cell.length_a   1.000
_cell.length_b   1.000
_cell.length_c   1.000
_cell.angle_alpha   90.00
_cell.angle_beta   90.00
_cell.angle_gamma   90.00
#
_symmetry.space_group_name_H-M   'P 1'
#
loop_
_entity.id
_entity.type
_entity.pdbx_description
1 polymer ?
#
loop_
_entity_poly.entity_id
_entity_poly.type
_entity_poly.pdbx_seq_one_letter_code
_entity_poly.pdbx_strand_id
1 'polypeptide(L)'
;MIDFYNEELGISFSLEYNEFDILKPIFDEFHRKTGLSIDEYGDTRLIIDNLSLIKNIAIDFGNQETYKNTRVLIQSFIRNLETITKGGYYFLVTGD
;
A
#
# COMPACT_ATOMS: atom_id res chain seq x y z
N MET A 1 -4.49 -11.64 -4.84
CA MET A 1 -4.06 -11.07 -3.55
C MET A 1 -2.85 -10.19 -3.82
N ILE A 2 -2.68 -9.07 -3.13
CA ILE A 2 -1.48 -8.23 -3.27
C ILE A 2 -0.69 -8.28 -1.97
N ASP A 3 0.52 -8.84 -2.01
CA ASP A 3 1.39 -8.94 -0.85
C ASP A 3 2.43 -7.82 -0.83
N PHE A 4 2.65 -7.22 0.34
CA PHE A 4 3.70 -6.25 0.61
C PHE A 4 4.71 -6.88 1.55
N TYR A 5 5.87 -7.24 1.02
CA TYR A 5 6.94 -7.91 1.75
C TYR A 5 8.14 -7.00 1.98
N ASN A 6 8.60 -6.91 3.22
CA ASN A 6 9.88 -6.29 3.56
C ASN A 6 11.00 -7.34 3.46
N GLU A 7 11.88 -7.19 2.47
CA GLU A 7 12.94 -8.17 2.18
C GLU A 7 13.98 -8.30 3.30
N GLU A 8 14.19 -7.23 4.09
CA GLU A 8 15.21 -7.20 5.13
C GLU A 8 14.70 -7.71 6.48
N LEU A 9 13.43 -7.45 6.79
CA LEU A 9 12.81 -7.84 8.06
C LEU A 9 12.03 -9.15 7.99
N GLY A 10 11.75 -9.66 6.79
CA GLY A 10 11.01 -10.91 6.61
C GLY A 10 9.55 -10.83 7.09
N ILE A 11 8.96 -9.64 7.10
CA ILE A 11 7.57 -9.39 7.49
C ILE A 11 6.77 -8.94 6.27
N SER A 12 5.51 -9.36 6.20
CA SER A 12 4.57 -8.92 5.18
C SER A 12 3.18 -8.64 5.71
N PHE A 13 2.38 -7.99 4.89
CA PHE A 13 0.94 -8.02 4.95
C PHE A 13 0.39 -8.14 3.54
N SER A 14 -0.82 -8.67 3.43
CA SER A 14 -1.48 -8.83 2.13
C SER A 14 -2.82 -8.09 2.10
N LEU A 15 -3.23 -7.70 0.91
CA LEU A 15 -4.56 -7.17 0.60
C LEU A 15 -5.30 -8.21 -0.23
N GLU A 16 -6.52 -8.52 0.20
CA GLU A 16 -7.46 -9.26 -0.65
C GLU A 16 -7.84 -8.42 -1.88
N TYR A 17 -8.23 -9.03 -3.00
CA TYR A 17 -8.54 -8.26 -4.22
C TYR A 17 -9.66 -7.22 -4.01
N ASN A 18 -10.66 -7.55 -3.21
CA ASN A 18 -11.73 -6.62 -2.87
C ASN A 18 -11.23 -5.43 -2.02
N GLU A 19 -10.26 -5.65 -1.14
CA GLU A 19 -9.61 -4.58 -0.38
C GLU A 19 -8.74 -3.73 -1.30
N PHE A 20 -8.00 -4.36 -2.21
CA PHE A 20 -7.20 -3.69 -3.22
C PHE A 20 -8.06 -2.80 -4.13
N ASP A 21 -9.20 -3.28 -4.60
CA ASP A 21 -10.14 -2.50 -5.42
C ASP A 21 -10.66 -1.26 -4.69
N ILE A 22 -10.94 -1.37 -3.39
CA ILE A 22 -11.36 -0.23 -2.57
C ILE A 22 -10.20 0.77 -2.41
N LEU A 23 -8.97 0.28 -2.29
CA LEU A 23 -7.77 1.11 -2.13
C LEU A 23 -7.18 1.59 -3.47
N LYS A 24 -7.73 1.15 -4.61
CA LYS A 24 -7.26 1.49 -5.97
C LYS A 24 -7.01 3.00 -6.18
N PRO A 25 -7.87 3.93 -5.70
CA PRO A 25 -7.62 5.36 -5.85
C PRO A 25 -6.30 5.84 -5.23
N ILE A 26 -5.83 5.20 -4.17
CA ILE A 26 -4.54 5.51 -3.52
C ILE A 26 -3.39 5.08 -4.44
N PHE A 27 -3.48 3.89 -5.03
CA PHE A 27 -2.46 3.36 -5.94
C PHE A 27 -2.45 4.10 -7.29
N ASP A 28 -3.60 4.50 -7.80
CA ASP A 28 -3.72 5.34 -9.00
C ASP A 28 -3.05 6.70 -8.78
N GLU A 29 -3.25 7.32 -7.61
CA GLU A 29 -2.60 8.58 -7.26
C GLU A 29 -1.08 8.42 -7.08
N PHE A 30 -0.64 7.30 -6.51
CA PHE A 30 0.78 6.97 -6.41
C PHE A 30 1.42 6.80 -7.80
N HIS A 31 0.76 6.07 -8.69
CA HIS A 31 1.18 5.90 -10.08
C HIS A 31 1.26 7.25 -10.79
N ARG A 32 0.25 8.11 -10.64
CA ARG A 32 0.26 9.46 -11.22
C ARG A 32 1.46 10.30 -10.78
N LYS A 33 1.94 10.13 -9.54
CA LYS A 33 3.08 10.89 -9.00
C LYS A 33 4.45 10.31 -9.38
N THR A 34 4.54 9.00 -9.60
CA THR A 34 5.85 8.30 -9.68
C THR A 34 6.07 7.55 -10.99
N GLY A 35 5.00 7.22 -11.72
CA GLY A 35 5.01 6.30 -12.85
C GLY A 35 5.11 4.81 -12.46
N LEU A 36 5.23 4.49 -11.16
CA LEU A 36 5.30 3.11 -10.68
C LEU A 36 3.88 2.56 -10.51
N SER A 37 3.64 1.37 -11.04
CA SER A 37 2.36 0.67 -10.92
C SER A 37 2.41 -0.33 -9.77
N ILE A 38 1.31 -0.47 -9.05
CA ILE A 38 1.05 -1.60 -8.15
C ILE A 38 -0.24 -2.21 -8.67
N ASP A 39 -0.16 -3.44 -9.15
CA ASP A 39 -1.29 -4.18 -9.70
C ASP A 39 -1.18 -5.68 -9.37
N GLU A 40 -2.23 -6.40 -9.71
CA GLU A 40 -2.39 -7.83 -9.42
C GLU A 40 -1.63 -8.76 -10.37
N TYR A 41 -0.95 -8.25 -11.39
CA TYR A 41 -0.35 -9.07 -12.46
C TYR A 41 1.17 -9.05 -12.48
N GLY A 42 1.81 -8.34 -11.55
CA GLY A 42 3.26 -8.17 -11.58
C GLY A 42 3.90 -7.88 -10.23
N ASP A 43 5.21 -8.08 -10.23
CA ASP A 43 6.08 -7.77 -9.10
C ASP A 43 6.65 -6.36 -9.26
N THR A 44 6.52 -5.56 -8.22
CA THR A 44 7.09 -4.21 -8.16
C THR A 44 7.99 -4.09 -6.94
N ARG A 45 9.24 -3.68 -7.18
CA ARG A 45 10.16 -3.30 -6.10
C ARG A 45 9.97 -1.84 -5.74
N LEU A 46 9.76 -1.58 -4.46
CA LEU A 46 9.58 -0.25 -3.89
C LEU A 46 10.67 0.03 -2.86
N ILE A 47 11.04 1.30 -2.75
CA ILE A 47 11.88 1.79 -1.66
C ILE A 47 11.04 2.42 -0.55
N ILE A 48 11.64 2.62 0.63
CA ILE A 48 10.96 3.23 1.79
C ILE A 48 10.27 4.57 1.47
N ASP A 49 10.84 5.38 0.58
CA ASP A 49 10.22 6.65 0.15
C ASP A 49 8.93 6.43 -0.64
N ASN A 50 8.84 5.34 -1.43
CA ASN A 50 7.61 4.98 -2.13
C ASN A 50 6.52 4.58 -1.14
N LEU A 51 6.82 3.74 -0.15
CA LEU A 51 5.84 3.36 0.87
C LEU A 51 5.41 4.54 1.73
N SER A 52 6.33 5.46 2.03
CA SER A 52 6.03 6.71 2.72
C SER A 52 5.07 7.59 1.93
N LEU A 53 5.25 7.67 0.61
CA LEU A 53 4.34 8.39 -0.28
C LEU A 53 2.95 7.72 -0.34
N ILE A 54 2.88 6.40 -0.50
CA ILE A 54 1.62 5.65 -0.47
C ILE A 54 0.87 5.90 0.85
N LYS A 55 1.58 5.86 1.98
CA LYS A 55 1.01 6.14 3.29
C LYS A 55 0.43 7.55 3.37
N ASN A 56 1.16 8.56 2.89
CA ASN A 56 0.68 9.95 2.90
C ASN A 56 -0.57 10.13 2.05
N ILE A 57 -0.60 9.53 0.84
CA ILE A 57 -1.78 9.52 -0.02
C ILE A 57 -2.95 8.84 0.72
N ALA A 58 -2.71 7.69 1.35
CA ALA A 58 -3.75 6.97 2.10
C ALA A 58 -4.31 7.80 3.27
N ILE A 59 -3.47 8.57 3.97
CA ILE A 59 -3.91 9.49 5.03
C ILE A 59 -4.83 10.58 4.45
N ASP A 60 -4.45 11.19 3.33
CA ASP A 60 -5.24 12.23 2.67
C ASP A 60 -6.61 11.69 2.23
N PHE A 61 -6.65 10.50 1.62
CA PHE A 61 -7.90 9.82 1.26
C PHE A 61 -8.74 9.48 2.49
N GLY A 62 -8.14 8.91 3.55
CA GLY A 62 -8.83 8.55 4.78
C GLY A 62 -9.48 9.74 5.49
N ASN A 63 -8.87 10.92 5.40
CA ASN A 63 -9.42 12.17 5.95
C ASN A 63 -10.65 12.67 5.18
N GLN A 64 -10.75 12.38 3.88
CA GLN A 64 -11.86 12.78 3.02
C GLN A 64 -12.97 11.73 2.95
N GLU A 65 -12.66 10.47 3.28
CA GLU A 65 -13.58 9.35 3.18
C GLU A 65 -14.76 9.47 4.16
N THR A 66 -15.99 9.30 3.67
CA THR A 66 -17.24 9.39 4.46
C THR A 66 -17.82 8.03 4.79
N TYR A 67 -17.49 6.98 4.03
CA TYR A 67 -17.95 5.62 4.27
C TYR A 67 -17.11 4.95 5.37
N LYS A 68 -17.78 4.59 6.47
CA LYS A 68 -17.13 4.02 7.67
C LYS A 68 -16.27 2.81 7.35
N ASN A 69 -16.77 1.87 6.55
CA ASN A 69 -16.05 0.63 6.25
C ASN A 69 -14.77 0.91 5.44
N THR A 70 -14.85 1.76 4.40
CA THR A 70 -13.70 2.19 3.62
C THR A 70 -12.66 2.89 4.49
N ARG A 71 -13.11 3.80 5.37
CA ARG A 71 -12.20 4.49 6.30
C ARG A 71 -11.47 3.52 7.23
N VAL A 72 -12.16 2.50 7.75
CA VAL A 72 -11.54 1.46 8.60
C VAL A 72 -10.50 0.67 7.82
N LEU A 73 -10.79 0.30 6.57
CA LEU A 73 -9.83 -0.38 5.70
C LEU A 73 -8.58 0.47 5.45
N ILE A 74 -8.76 1.74 5.08
CA ILE A 74 -7.64 2.69 4.88
C ILE A 74 -6.79 2.81 6.14
N GLN A 75 -7.41 2.91 7.33
CA GLN A 75 -6.68 2.96 8.60
C GLN A 75 -5.91 1.67 8.90
N SER A 76 -6.49 0.51 8.59
CA SER A 76 -5.80 -0.78 8.71
C SER A 76 -4.60 -0.85 7.77
N PHE A 77 -4.78 -0.45 6.52
CA PHE A 77 -3.71 -0.39 5.52
C PHE A 77 -2.56 0.53 5.95
N ILE A 78 -2.85 1.73 6.47
CA ILE A 78 -1.84 2.66 7.00
C ILE A 78 -1.04 2.01 8.14
N ARG A 79 -1.71 1.34 9.08
CA ARG A 79 -1.03 0.66 10.20
C ARG A 79 -0.14 -0.49 9.73
N ASN A 80 -0.57 -1.21 8.70
CA ASN A 80 0.22 -2.28 8.10
C ASN A 80 1.47 -1.72 7.42
N LEU A 81 1.34 -0.64 6.63
CA LEU A 81 2.47 0.09 6.06
C LEU A 81 3.43 0.58 7.15
N GLU A 82 2.94 1.18 8.23
CA GLU A 82 3.77 1.60 9.35
C GLU A 82 4.50 0.44 10.01
N THR A 83 3.88 -0.74 10.10
CA THR A 83 4.49 -1.93 10.68
C THR A 83 5.64 -2.44 9.81
N ILE A 84 5.43 -2.57 8.49
CA ILE A 84 6.48 -3.08 7.61
C ILE A 84 7.60 -2.07 7.38
N THR A 85 7.33 -0.76 7.52
CA THR A 85 8.33 0.32 7.33
C THR A 85 9.14 0.65 8.59
N LYS A 86 9.01 -0.09 9.70
CA LYS A 86 9.78 0.15 10.94
C LYS A 86 11.30 -0.04 10.78
N GLY A 87 11.73 -0.71 9.73
CA GLY A 87 13.12 -0.90 9.34
C GLY A 87 13.20 -1.47 7.93
N GLY A 88 14.40 -1.53 7.37
CA GLY A 88 14.61 -1.93 5.98
C GLY A 88 14.31 -0.83 4.96
N TYR A 89 14.88 -0.96 3.77
CA TYR A 89 14.80 0.01 2.68
C TYR A 89 14.11 -0.54 1.45
N TYR A 90 14.07 -1.86 1.25
CA TYR A 90 13.52 -2.51 0.06
C TYR A 90 12.29 -3.35 0.38
N PHE A 91 11.29 -3.19 -0.49
CA PHE A 91 9.99 -3.85 -0.36
C PHE A 91 9.61 -4.46 -1.70
N LEU A 92 9.21 -5.72 -1.67
CA LEU A 92 8.65 -6.40 -2.81
C LEU A 92 7.12 -6.37 -2.69
N VAL A 93 6.45 -5.88 -3.73
CA VAL A 93 4.99 -5.96 -3.85
C VAL A 93 4.68 -6.95 -4.95
N THR A 94 3.95 -8.02 -4.64
CA THR A 94 3.62 -9.09 -5.59
C THR A 94 2.10 -9.22 -5.73
N GLY A 95 1.61 -9.20 -6.97
CA GLY A 95 0.27 -9.66 -7.31
C GLY A 95 0.27 -11.15 -7.60
N ASP A 96 -0.63 -11.88 -6.93
CA ASP A 96 -1.07 -13.24 -7.30
C ASP A 96 -2.52 -13.16 -7.73
#